data_AF-A0AAU1X905-F1
#
_entry.id   AF-A0AAU1X905-F1
#
_cell.length_a   1.000
_cell.length_b   1.000
_cell.length_c   1.000
_cell.angle_alpha   90.00
_cell.angle_beta   90.00
_cell.angle_gamma   90.00
#
_symmetry.space_group_name_H-M   'P 1'
#
loop_
_entity.id
_entity.type
_entity.pdbx_description
1 polymer ?
#
loop_
_entity_poly.entity_id
_entity_poly.type
_entity_poly.pdbx_seq_one_letter_code
_entity_poly.pdbx_strand_id
1 'polypeptide(L)'
;MAMTPCSARDARVVLASAAAAVHVTATELAAAIVAAPQGVALPAPVERALRHAVESARSPVCPAPAAAAPAAMLANRALTEKVLARFRACRARLGAEPESEDARREMDDVTYTLCVLMGRLRAHDAVTAAQDRLDLSA
;
A
#
# COMPACT_ATOMS: atom_id res chain seq x y z
N MET A 1 -14.58 -16.08 -20.56
CA MET A 1 -14.16 -14.70 -20.27
C MET A 1 -12.85 -14.76 -19.52
N ALA A 2 -11.76 -14.26 -20.11
CA ALA A 2 -10.45 -14.24 -19.47
C ALA A 2 -10.51 -13.24 -18.30
N MET A 3 -10.69 -13.77 -17.09
CA MET A 3 -10.62 -13.01 -15.85
C MET A 3 -9.23 -12.38 -15.76
N THR A 4 -9.19 -11.14 -15.30
CA THR A 4 -8.01 -10.31 -14.99
C THR A 4 -6.73 -11.13 -14.80
N PRO A 5 -5.60 -10.79 -15.47
CA PRO A 5 -4.36 -11.51 -15.29
C PRO A 5 -3.90 -11.37 -13.83
N CYS A 6 -4.18 -12.40 -13.03
CA CYS A 6 -3.63 -12.57 -11.69
C CYS A 6 -2.59 -13.67 -11.77
N SER A 7 -1.46 -13.50 -11.07
CA SER A 7 -0.46 -14.55 -11.05
C SER A 7 -0.99 -15.77 -10.29
N ALA A 8 -0.44 -16.96 -10.55
CA ALA A 8 -0.79 -18.15 -9.78
C ALA A 8 -0.52 -17.98 -8.27
N ARG A 9 0.42 -17.09 -7.91
CA ARG A 9 0.71 -16.72 -6.53
C ARG A 9 -0.45 -15.93 -5.92
N ASP A 10 -0.95 -14.91 -6.62
CA ASP A 10 -2.06 -14.08 -6.14
C ASP A 10 -3.34 -14.89 -5.98
N ALA A 11 -3.62 -15.78 -6.94
CA ALA A 11 -4.76 -16.70 -6.86
C ALA A 11 -4.69 -17.60 -5.61
N ARG A 12 -3.51 -18.14 -5.28
CA ARG A 12 -3.32 -18.96 -4.07
C ARG A 12 -3.55 -18.16 -2.79
N VAL A 13 -3.07 -16.92 -2.73
CA VAL A 13 -3.26 -16.04 -1.56
C VAL A 13 -4.73 -15.73 -1.34
N VAL A 14 -5.46 -15.39 -2.41
CA VAL A 14 -6.91 -15.11 -2.35
C VAL A 14 -7.67 -16.34 -1.86
N LEU A 15 -7.39 -17.52 -2.41
CA LEU A 15 -8.04 -18.78 -2.01
C LEU A 15 -7.74 -19.14 -0.55
N ALA A 16 -6.49 -19.01 -0.12
CA ALA A 16 -6.11 -19.28 1.27
C ALA A 16 -6.80 -18.34 2.26
N SER A 17 -6.87 -17.04 1.93
CA SER A 17 -7.55 -16.04 2.76
C SER A 17 -9.05 -16.29 2.86
N ALA A 18 -9.72 -16.63 1.75
CA ALA A 18 -11.14 -16.93 1.74
C ALA A 18 -11.45 -18.21 2.53
N ALA A 19 -10.60 -19.24 2.39
CA ALA A 19 -10.75 -20.52 3.10
C ALA A 19 -10.59 -20.35 4.62
N ALA A 20 -9.59 -19.57 5.06
CA ALA A 20 -9.38 -19.25 6.47
C ALA A 20 -10.58 -18.53 7.10
N ALA A 21 -11.22 -17.61 6.37
CA ALA A 21 -12.37 -16.84 6.86
C ALA A 21 -13.64 -17.69 7.08
N VAL A 22 -13.73 -18.87 6.47
CA VAL A 22 -14.86 -19.80 6.61
C VAL A 22 -14.47 -21.14 7.22
N HIS A 23 -13.26 -21.24 7.78
CA HIS A 23 -12.72 -22.43 8.45
C HIS A 23 -12.73 -23.71 7.60
N VAL A 24 -12.53 -23.58 6.28
CA VAL A 24 -12.35 -24.72 5.36
C VAL A 24 -10.93 -24.73 4.82
N THR A 25 -10.52 -25.84 4.21
CA THR A 25 -9.23 -25.88 3.53
C THR A 25 -9.28 -25.19 2.16
N ALA A 26 -8.16 -24.63 1.73
CA ALA A 26 -8.07 -24.01 0.40
C ALA A 26 -8.36 -25.01 -0.74
N THR A 27 -8.07 -26.30 -0.51
CA THR A 27 -8.34 -27.39 -1.46
C THR A 27 -9.84 -27.67 -1.59
N GLU A 28 -10.57 -27.76 -0.48
CA GLU A 28 -12.03 -27.93 -0.48
C GLU A 28 -12.73 -26.75 -1.15
N LEU A 29 -12.28 -25.52 -0.85
CA LEU A 29 -12.80 -24.31 -1.47
C LEU A 29 -12.53 -24.27 -2.98
N ALA A 30 -11.32 -24.63 -3.41
CA ALA A 30 -10.96 -24.69 -4.82
C ALA A 30 -11.81 -25.74 -5.57
N ALA A 31 -12.00 -26.93 -4.97
CA ALA A 31 -12.86 -27.97 -5.54
C ALA A 31 -14.31 -27.48 -5.71
N ALA A 32 -14.87 -26.77 -4.73
CA ALA A 32 -16.21 -26.20 -4.80
C ALA A 32 -16.33 -25.13 -5.90
N ILE A 33 -15.33 -24.26 -6.07
CA ILE A 33 -15.30 -23.25 -7.13
C ILE A 33 -15.22 -23.90 -8.53
N VAL A 34 -14.43 -24.97 -8.67
CA VAL A 34 -14.30 -25.74 -9.92
C VAL A 34 -15.58 -26.50 -10.27
N ALA A 35 -16.36 -26.91 -9.26
CA ALA A 35 -17.65 -27.57 -9.44
C ALA A 35 -18.82 -26.60 -9.69
N ALA A 36 -18.69 -25.32 -9.34
CA ALA A 36 -19.73 -24.29 -9.50
C ALA A 36 -20.31 -24.13 -10.93
N PRO A 37 -19.53 -24.31 -12.03
CA PRO A 37 -20.07 -24.30 -13.39
C PRO A 37 -21.09 -25.43 -13.66
N GLN A 38 -21.15 -26.46 -12.82
CA GLN A 38 -22.14 -27.55 -12.91
C GLN A 38 -23.45 -27.23 -12.18
N GLY A 39 -23.68 -25.98 -11.78
CA GLY A 39 -24.93 -25.52 -11.17
C GLY A 39 -25.00 -25.68 -9.64
N VAL A 40 -23.90 -26.09 -8.99
CA VAL A 40 -23.80 -26.11 -7.53
C VAL A 40 -23.47 -24.70 -7.05
N ALA A 41 -24.46 -24.01 -6.48
CA ALA A 41 -24.25 -22.71 -5.86
C ALA A 41 -23.28 -22.85 -4.67
N LEU A 42 -22.28 -21.98 -4.60
CA LEU A 42 -21.43 -21.87 -3.41
C LEU A 42 -22.30 -21.45 -2.22
N PRO A 43 -22.04 -21.98 -1.00
CA PRO A 43 -22.70 -21.48 0.19
C PRO A 43 -22.49 -19.97 0.34
N ALA A 44 -23.55 -19.22 0.67
CA ALA A 44 -23.47 -17.76 0.80
C ALA A 44 -22.35 -17.21 1.71
N PRO A 45 -21.93 -17.89 2.80
CA PRO A 45 -20.74 -17.49 3.58
C PRO A 45 -19.44 -17.57 2.76
N VAL A 46 -19.30 -18.61 1.93
CA VAL A 46 -18.13 -18.85 1.08
C VAL A 46 -18.04 -17.81 -0.03
N GLU A 47 -19.16 -17.52 -0.67
CA GLU A 47 -19.22 -16.49 -1.71
C GLU A 47 -18.86 -15.10 -1.16
N ARG A 48 -19.37 -14.75 0.03
CA ARG A 48 -19.03 -13.50 0.72
C ARG A 48 -17.54 -13.43 1.09
N ALA A 49 -16.98 -14.51 1.63
CA ALA A 49 -15.57 -14.57 1.99
C ALA A 49 -14.66 -14.43 0.76
N LEU A 50 -15.01 -15.09 -0.35
CA LEU A 50 -14.28 -14.98 -1.60
C LEU A 50 -14.36 -13.56 -2.19
N ARG A 51 -15.55 -12.95 -2.18
CA ARG A 51 -15.75 -11.56 -2.62
C ARG A 51 -14.89 -10.59 -1.80
N HIS A 52 -14.90 -10.71 -0.48
CA HIS A 52 -14.06 -9.90 0.40
C HIS A 52 -12.56 -10.12 0.17
N ALA A 53 -12.11 -11.36 -0.03
CA ALA A 53 -10.71 -11.65 -0.33
C ALA A 53 -10.26 -11.05 -1.67
N VAL A 54 -11.11 -11.12 -2.70
CA VAL A 54 -10.86 -10.51 -4.01
C VAL A 54 -10.88 -8.98 -3.94
N GLU A 55 -11.79 -8.37 -3.17
CA GLU A 55 -11.81 -6.93 -2.91
C GLU A 55 -10.56 -6.47 -2.16
N SER A 56 -10.12 -7.23 -1.15
CA SER A 56 -8.89 -6.95 -0.40
C SER A 56 -7.64 -7.07 -1.27
N ALA A 57 -7.59 -8.03 -2.20
CA ALA A 57 -6.45 -8.20 -3.10
C ALA A 57 -6.41 -7.16 -4.22
N ARG A 58 -7.57 -6.64 -4.65
CA ARG A 58 -7.70 -5.56 -5.65
C ARG A 58 -7.46 -4.18 -5.05
N SER A 59 -7.74 -4.01 -3.76
CA SER A 59 -7.37 -2.80 -3.04
C SER A 59 -5.84 -2.74 -2.99
N PRO A 60 -5.21 -1.58 -3.22
CA PRO A 60 -3.80 -1.42 -2.94
C PRO A 60 -3.62 -1.70 -1.45
N VAL A 61 -3.21 -2.92 -1.14
CA VAL A 61 -2.74 -3.29 0.18
C VAL A 61 -1.60 -2.33 0.43
N CYS A 62 -1.82 -1.35 1.31
CA CYS A 62 -0.71 -0.74 2.01
C CYS A 62 -0.10 -1.92 2.76
N PRO A 63 1.07 -2.45 2.35
CA PRO A 63 1.59 -3.62 3.03
C PRO A 63 1.85 -3.19 4.46
N ALA A 64 1.09 -3.75 5.40
CA ALA A 64 1.61 -3.89 6.75
C ALA A 64 2.97 -4.55 6.58
N PRO A 65 4.08 -3.93 7.04
CA PRO A 65 5.40 -4.39 6.68
C PRO A 65 5.58 -5.81 7.24
N ALA A 66 5.48 -6.81 6.38
CA ALA A 66 6.12 -8.08 6.59
C ALA A 66 7.60 -7.75 6.72
N ALA A 67 8.10 -7.77 7.97
CA ALA A 67 9.49 -7.51 8.40
C ALA A 67 10.36 -7.02 7.24
N ALA A 68 10.23 -5.73 6.90
CA ALA A 68 10.97 -5.14 5.80
C ALA A 68 12.45 -5.39 6.07
N ALA A 69 13.12 -6.09 5.15
CA ALA A 69 14.55 -6.35 5.25
C ALA A 69 15.30 -5.05 5.59
N PRO A 70 16.37 -5.10 6.39
CA PRO A 70 17.10 -3.90 6.82
C PRO A 70 17.50 -3.00 5.64
N ALA A 71 17.74 -3.57 4.45
CA ALA A 71 17.99 -2.81 3.22
C ALA A 71 16.80 -1.95 2.75
N ALA A 72 15.56 -2.44 2.84
CA ALA A 72 14.36 -1.68 2.48
C ALA A 72 14.08 -0.56 3.50
N MET A 73 14.34 -0.80 4.79
CA MET A 73 14.31 0.26 5.80
C MET A 73 15.38 1.32 5.57
N LEU A 74 16.62 0.92 5.26
CA LEU A 74 17.70 1.84 4.93
C LEU A 74 17.41 2.66 3.68
N ALA A 75 16.86 2.04 2.63
CA ALA A 75 16.43 2.74 1.43
C ALA A 75 15.30 3.74 1.73
N ASN A 76 14.35 3.37 2.61
CA ASN A 76 13.28 4.26 3.03
C ASN A 76 13.80 5.43 3.89
N ARG A 77 14.80 5.19 4.75
CA ARG A 77 15.49 6.25 5.52
C ARG A 77 16.19 7.24 4.60
N ALA A 78 17.05 6.75 3.69
CA ALA A 78 17.78 7.60 2.75
C ALA A 78 16.84 8.40 1.84
N LEU A 79 15.72 7.78 1.42
CA LEU A 79 14.68 8.49 0.67
C LEU A 79 14.01 9.57 1.52
N THR A 80 13.66 9.27 2.77
CA THR A 80 13.06 10.23 3.71
C THR A 80 13.98 11.42 3.97
N GLU A 81 15.27 11.19 4.21
CA GLU A 81 16.29 12.24 4.35
C GLU A 81 16.38 13.13 3.11
N LYS A 82 16.46 12.52 1.92
CA LYS A 82 16.55 13.23 0.65
C LYS A 82 15.34 14.13 0.42
N VAL A 83 14.13 13.62 0.65
CA VAL A 83 12.90 14.38 0.45
C VAL A 83 12.77 15.51 1.47
N LEU A 84 13.13 15.28 2.75
CA LEU A 84 13.15 16.35 3.77
C LEU A 84 14.19 17.43 3.48
N ALA A 85 15.37 17.09 2.98
CA ALA A 85 16.37 18.06 2.56
C ALA A 85 15.83 18.93 1.42
N ARG A 86 15.18 18.32 0.43
CA ARG A 86 14.53 19.02 -0.68
C ARG A 86 13.41 19.94 -0.21
N PHE A 87 12.57 19.49 0.74
CA PHE A 87 11.53 20.32 1.36
C PHE A 87 12.10 21.59 1.99
N ARG A 88 13.19 21.45 2.76
CA ARG A 88 13.87 22.58 3.40
C ARG A 88 14.44 23.56 2.37
N ALA A 89 15.03 23.04 1.29
CA ALA A 89 15.56 23.85 0.20
C ALA A 89 14.44 24.62 -0.54
N CYS A 90 13.32 23.97 -0.88
CA CYS A 90 12.17 24.63 -1.49
C CYS A 90 11.59 25.70 -0.56
N ARG A 91 11.51 25.43 0.75
CA ARG A 91 11.01 26.40 1.74
C ARG A 91 11.90 27.64 1.82
N ALA A 92 13.23 27.44 1.81
CA ALA A 92 14.18 28.54 1.78
C ALA A 92 14.06 29.36 0.50
N ARG A 93 13.91 28.70 -0.66
CA ARG A 93 13.69 29.37 -1.95
C ARG A 93 12.41 30.19 -1.97
N LEU A 94 11.29 29.64 -1.52
CA LEU A 94 10.02 30.38 -1.42
C LEU A 94 10.08 31.53 -0.43
N GLY A 95 10.89 31.42 0.63
CA GLY A 95 11.15 32.53 1.54
C GLY A 95 11.94 33.67 0.90
N ALA A 96 12.85 33.37 -0.02
CA ALA A 96 13.63 34.37 -0.76
C ALA A 96 12.88 34.93 -1.98
N GLU A 97 12.09 34.09 -2.66
CA GLU A 97 11.35 34.42 -3.87
C GLU A 97 9.95 33.78 -3.83
N PRO A 98 8.98 34.44 -3.19
CA PRO A 98 7.61 33.90 -3.04
C PRO A 98 6.88 33.68 -4.36
N GLU A 99 7.19 34.49 -5.37
CA GLU A 99 6.55 34.45 -6.69
C GLU A 99 7.11 33.36 -7.60
N SER A 100 8.14 32.61 -7.17
CA SER A 100 8.69 31.51 -7.97
C SER A 100 7.67 30.38 -8.13
N GLU A 101 7.08 30.25 -9.32
CA GLU A 101 6.14 29.16 -9.62
C GLU A 101 6.82 27.79 -9.58
N ASP A 102 8.06 27.70 -10.03
CA ASP A 102 8.81 26.44 -10.01
C ASP A 102 9.09 25.99 -8.58
N ALA A 103 9.41 26.91 -7.67
CA ALA A 103 9.58 26.58 -6.27
C ALA A 103 8.25 26.16 -5.60
N ARG A 104 7.11 26.73 -6.03
CA ARG A 104 5.77 26.33 -5.56
C ARG A 104 5.40 24.92 -6.03
N ARG A 105 5.55 24.64 -7.33
CA ARG A 105 5.31 23.30 -7.89
C ARG A 105 6.20 22.25 -7.22
N GLU A 106 7.48 22.57 -7.04
CA GLU A 106 8.42 21.68 -6.38
C GLU A 106 8.05 21.45 -4.90
N MET A 107 7.57 22.48 -4.20
CA MET A 107 7.07 22.36 -2.83
C MET A 107 5.87 21.42 -2.75
N ASP A 108 4.92 21.52 -3.69
CA ASP A 108 3.74 20.66 -3.75
C ASP A 108 4.13 19.20 -4.00
N ASP A 109 5.02 18.94 -4.96
CA ASP A 109 5.52 17.59 -5.27
C ASP A 109 6.21 16.94 -4.08
N VAL A 110 7.09 17.70 -3.40
CA VAL A 110 7.82 17.22 -2.23
C VAL A 110 6.88 16.97 -1.07
N THR A 111 5.90 17.84 -0.85
CA THR A 111 4.88 17.69 0.19
C THR A 111 4.01 16.46 -0.07
N TYR A 112 3.56 16.28 -1.31
CA TYR A 112 2.82 15.09 -1.72
C TYR A 112 3.63 13.81 -1.48
N THR A 113 4.91 13.82 -1.85
CA THR A 113 5.82 12.70 -1.63
C THR A 113 5.95 12.37 -0.14
N LEU A 114 6.10 13.38 0.73
CA LEU A 114 6.14 13.17 2.18
C LEU A 114 4.83 12.59 2.71
N CYS A 115 3.68 13.10 2.25
CA CYS A 115 2.36 12.57 2.61
C CYS A 115 2.23 11.08 2.27
N VAL A 116 2.66 10.67 1.07
CA VAL A 116 2.66 9.27 0.64
C VAL A 116 3.62 8.42 1.48
N LEU A 117 4.87 8.85 1.66
CA LEU A 117 5.89 8.09 2.39
C LEU A 117 5.57 7.90 3.89
N MET A 118 4.80 8.83 4.47
CA MET A 118 4.41 8.80 5.88
C MET A 118 2.98 8.30 6.12
N GLY A 119 2.19 8.07 5.06
CA GLY A 119 0.78 7.71 5.19
C GLY A 119 -0.01 8.79 5.94
N ARG A 120 0.18 10.04 5.54
CA ARG A 120 -0.48 11.23 6.12
C ARG A 120 -1.20 12.01 5.03
N LEU A 121 -2.33 12.60 5.38
CA LEU A 121 -3.12 13.43 4.47
C LEU A 121 -2.70 14.91 4.50
N ARG A 122 -2.02 15.34 5.57
CA ARG A 122 -1.61 16.73 5.78
C ARG A 122 -0.09 16.85 5.72
N ALA A 123 0.36 17.87 5.00
CA ALA A 123 1.76 18.23 4.84
C ALA A 123 2.52 18.33 6.16
N HIS A 124 1.94 19.06 7.12
CA HIS A 124 2.52 19.28 8.44
C HIS A 124 2.74 17.96 9.20
N ASP A 125 1.73 17.10 9.20
CA ASP A 125 1.78 15.80 9.90
C ASP A 125 2.79 14.87 9.23
N ALA A 126 2.91 14.95 7.90
CA ALA A 126 3.90 14.19 7.13
C ALA A 126 5.33 14.65 7.43
N VAL A 127 5.58 15.96 7.48
CA VAL A 127 6.91 16.51 7.83
C VAL A 127 7.31 16.11 9.25
N THR A 128 6.40 16.25 10.21
CA THR A 128 6.64 15.89 11.61
C THR A 128 6.97 14.40 11.74
N ALA A 129 6.13 13.52 11.16
CA ALA A 129 6.36 12.07 11.20
C ALA A 129 7.66 11.64 10.49
N ALA A 130 8.05 12.36 9.43
CA ALA A 130 9.31 12.12 8.75
C ALA A 130 10.53 12.50 9.61
N GLN A 131 10.44 13.60 10.36
CA GLN A 131 11.49 14.01 11.31
C GLN A 131 11.61 12.99 12.45
N ASP A 132 10.49 12.64 13.09
CA ASP A 132 10.46 11.64 14.16
C ASP A 132 11.06 10.30 13.73
N ARG A 133 10.76 9.86 12.50
CA ARG A 133 11.34 8.63 11.92
C ARG A 133 12.85 8.68 11.81
N LEU A 134 13.43 9.83 11.47
CA LEU A 134 14.87 9.98 11.33
C LEU A 134 15.55 10.08 12.71
N ASP A 135 14.92 10.77 13.66
CA ASP A 135 15.42 10.93 15.02
C ASP A 135 15.41 9.59 15.79
N LEU A 136 14.38 8.76 15.59
CA LEU A 136 14.31 7.40 16.16
C LEU A 136 15.32 6.41 15.55
N SER A 137 15.99 6.80 14.46
CA SER A 137 16.96 5.97 13.74
C SER A 137 18.41 6.44 13.90
N ALA A 138 18.65 7.43 14.76
CA ALA A 138 19.95 7.96 15.14
C ALA A 138 20.46 7.28 16.42
#